data_AF-A0A2S4A1F5-F1
#
_entry.id   AF-A0A2S4A1F5-F1
#
_cell.length_a   1.000
_cell.length_b   1.000
_cell.length_c   1.000
_cell.angle_alpha   90.00
_cell.angle_beta   90.00
_cell.angle_gamma   90.00
#
_symmetry.space_group_name_H-M   'P 1'
#
loop_
_entity.id
_entity.type
_entity.pdbx_description
1 polymer ?
#
loop_
_entity_poly.entity_id
_entity_poly.type
_entity_poly.pdbx_seq_one_letter_code
_entity_poly.pdbx_strand_id
1 'polypeptide(L)'
;METLGTVRIWHDEEGWGVIDSEPTPGGCWAHFSHIAVPGYASLKNGQAVILEWEAADQDGFTFRATRLWPAGAVPITNEPTPADGPYSSSLSITFEG
;
A
#
# COMPACT_ATOMS: atom_id res chain seq x y z
N MET A 1 -2.73 8.08 10.46
CA MET A 1 -3.05 7.27 11.67
C MET A 1 -2.55 5.87 11.36
N GLU A 2 -1.62 5.38 12.16
CA GLU A 2 -1.04 4.05 11.96
C GLU A 2 -1.92 3.02 12.66
N THR A 3 -2.20 1.90 12.01
CA THR A 3 -2.86 0.75 12.62
C THR A 3 -2.04 -0.50 12.37
N LEU A 4 -2.17 -1.47 13.27
CA LEU A 4 -1.70 -2.82 13.01
C LEU A 4 -2.71 -3.53 12.11
N GLY A 5 -2.21 -4.19 11.07
CA GLY A 5 -3.00 -5.04 10.19
C GLY A 5 -2.27 -6.35 9.88
N THR A 6 -3.03 -7.29 9.34
CA THR A 6 -2.51 -8.58 8.87
C THR A 6 -2.78 -8.70 7.38
N VAL A 7 -1.74 -9.06 6.62
CA VAL A 7 -1.86 -9.24 5.17
C VAL A 7 -2.79 -10.41 4.88
N ARG A 8 -3.98 -10.13 4.36
CA ARG A 8 -4.96 -11.15 3.99
C ARG A 8 -4.54 -11.84 2.69
N ILE A 9 -4.17 -11.05 1.69
CA ILE A 9 -3.66 -11.53 0.41
C ILE A 9 -2.63 -10.54 -0.13
N TRP A 10 -1.61 -11.07 -0.80
CA TRP A 10 -0.61 -10.29 -1.49
C TRP A 10 -0.35 -10.91 -2.86
N HIS A 11 -0.49 -10.10 -3.90
CA HIS A 11 -0.24 -10.44 -5.28
C HIS A 11 1.15 -9.92 -5.64
N ASP A 12 2.17 -10.77 -5.47
CA ASP A 12 3.56 -10.35 -5.69
C ASP A 12 3.83 -9.93 -7.14
N GLU A 13 3.19 -10.62 -8.10
CA GLU A 13 3.30 -10.34 -9.53
C GLU A 13 2.68 -8.99 -9.92
N GLU A 14 1.62 -8.58 -9.21
CA GLU A 14 0.89 -7.35 -9.48
C GLU A 14 1.30 -6.20 -8.53
N GLY A 15 2.02 -6.53 -7.45
CA GLY A 15 2.50 -5.57 -6.45
C GLY A 15 1.41 -4.98 -5.56
N TRP A 16 0.29 -5.65 -5.35
CA TRP A 16 -0.78 -5.15 -4.47
C TRP A 16 -1.31 -6.22 -3.55
N GLY A 17 -2.04 -5.81 -2.51
CA GLY A 17 -2.68 -6.74 -1.60
C GLY A 17 -3.76 -6.10 -0.76
N VAL A 18 -4.38 -6.93 0.08
CA VAL A 18 -5.41 -6.51 1.02
C VAL A 18 -4.92 -6.79 2.42
N ILE A 19 -5.01 -5.78 3.27
CA ILE A 19 -4.65 -5.87 4.69
C ILE A 19 -5.93 -5.81 5.51
N ASP A 20 -6.09 -6.80 6.38
CA ASP A 20 -7.17 -6.82 7.35
C ASP A 20 -6.73 -6.06 8.60
N SER A 21 -7.52 -5.11 9.07
CA SER A 21 -7.24 -4.37 10.30
C SER A 21 -8.54 -4.06 11.05
N GLU A 22 -8.44 -3.96 12.37
CA GLU A 22 -9.58 -3.65 13.26
C GLU A 22 -10.39 -2.41 12.83
N PRO A 23 -9.75 -1.28 12.42
CA PRO A 23 -10.50 -0.11 11.97
C PRO A 23 -10.99 -0.19 10.51
N THR A 24 -10.56 -1.18 9.72
CA THR A 24 -10.95 -1.33 8.30
C THR A 24 -11.67 -2.66 8.07
N PRO A 25 -12.88 -2.85 8.61
CA PRO A 25 -13.68 -4.05 8.34
C PRO A 25 -14.07 -4.08 6.86
N GLY A 26 -13.66 -5.13 6.15
CA GLY A 26 -13.81 -5.25 4.69
C GLY A 26 -12.48 -5.26 3.92
N GLY A 27 -11.38 -4.92 4.59
CA GLY A 27 -10.04 -4.94 4.03
C GLY A 27 -9.60 -3.57 3.51
N CYS A 28 -8.36 -3.22 3.85
CA CYS A 28 -7.68 -2.04 3.36
C CYS A 28 -6.83 -2.42 2.14
N TRP A 29 -7.06 -1.75 1.02
CA TRP A 29 -6.26 -1.97 -0.18
C TRP A 29 -4.86 -1.36 -0.01
N ALA A 30 -3.82 -2.10 -0.37
CA ALA A 30 -2.43 -1.67 -0.26
C ALA A 30 -1.62 -1.98 -1.53
N HIS A 31 -0.65 -1.13 -1.82
CA HIS A 31 0.19 -1.22 -3.01
C HIS A 31 1.68 -1.16 -2.65
N PHE A 32 2.53 -1.84 -3.42
CA PHE A 32 3.96 -1.93 -3.16
C PHE A 32 4.63 -0.55 -3.11
N SER A 33 4.14 0.40 -3.91
CA SER A 33 4.68 1.77 -3.94
C SER A 33 4.50 2.54 -2.63
N HIS A 34 3.57 2.13 -1.77
CA HIS A 34 3.37 2.71 -0.44
C HIS A 34 4.15 1.97 0.65
N ILE A 35 4.82 0.86 0.32
CA ILE A 35 5.60 0.12 1.31
C ILE A 35 6.89 0.91 1.60
N ALA A 36 7.01 1.36 2.84
CA ALA A 36 8.15 2.11 3.35
C ALA A 36 9.31 1.18 3.75
N VAL A 37 9.75 0.26 2.88
CA VAL A 37 10.93 -0.60 3.13
C VAL A 37 11.97 -0.47 2.03
N PRO A 38 13.27 -0.60 2.35
CA PRO A 38 14.30 -0.60 1.34
C PRO A 38 14.26 -1.89 0.48
N GLY A 39 14.34 -1.73 -0.84
CA GLY A 39 14.45 -2.83 -1.78
C GLY A 39 13.11 -3.30 -2.36
N TYR A 40 13.05 -4.58 -2.78
CA TYR A 40 11.83 -5.16 -3.34
C TYR A 40 10.82 -5.37 -2.22
N ALA A 41 9.83 -4.49 -2.17
CA ALA A 41 8.84 -4.45 -1.12
C ALA A 41 7.75 -5.51 -1.38
N SER A 42 8.00 -6.72 -0.91
CA SER A 42 7.05 -7.84 -0.95
C SER A 42 6.58 -8.19 0.45
N LEU A 43 5.30 -8.54 0.59
CA LEU A 43 4.69 -8.96 1.83
C LEU A 43 4.18 -10.40 1.73
N LYS A 44 4.19 -11.11 2.86
CA LYS A 44 3.66 -12.47 2.93
C LYS A 44 2.24 -12.47 3.44
N ASN A 45 1.41 -13.37 2.91
CA ASN A 45 0.10 -13.67 3.48
C ASN A 45 0.24 -14.10 4.96
N GLY A 46 -0.61 -13.56 5.83
CA GLY A 46 -0.55 -13.75 7.27
C GLY A 46 0.52 -12.93 8.00
N GLN A 47 1.29 -12.10 7.30
CA GLN A 47 2.31 -11.26 7.93
C GLN A 47 1.68 -10.06 8.63
N ALA A 48 2.14 -9.78 9.86
CA ALA A 48 1.78 -8.59 10.59
C ALA A 48 2.52 -7.37 10.01
N VAL A 49 1.76 -6.33 9.69
CA VAL A 49 2.25 -5.09 9.09
C VAL A 49 1.61 -3.90 9.79
N ILE A 50 2.34 -2.80 9.88
CA ILE A 50 1.77 -1.52 10.28
C ILE A 50 1.43 -0.78 8.99
N LEU A 51 0.20 -0.28 8.89
CA LEU A 51 -0.23 0.53 7.77
C LEU A 51 -0.86 1.83 8.26
N GLU A 52 -0.61 2.89 7.52
CA GLU A 52 -1.38 4.11 7.55
C GLU A 52 -2.46 4.01 6.49
N TRP A 53 -3.70 4.24 6.93
CA TRP A 53 -4.86 4.25 6.06
C TRP A 53 -5.55 5.60 6.15
N GLU A 54 -6.23 5.94 5.08
CA GLU A 54 -7.14 7.08 5.03
C GLU A 54 -8.50 6.63 4.49
N ALA A 55 -9.55 7.31 4.93
CA ALA A 55 -10.87 7.16 4.35
C ALA A 55 -10.88 7.92 3.01
N ALA A 56 -10.92 7.19 1.90
CA ALA A 56 -10.99 7.74 0.56
C ALA A 56 -12.19 7.12 -0.14
N ASP A 57 -13.02 7.94 -0.78
CA ASP A 57 -14.10 7.45 -1.63
C ASP A 57 -13.52 7.15 -3.02
N GLN A 58 -13.02 5.92 -3.21
CA GLN A 58 -12.41 5.50 -4.47
C GLN A 58 -12.93 4.11 -4.86
N ASP A 59 -13.66 4.04 -5.98
CA ASP A 59 -13.99 2.81 -6.72
C ASP A 59 -14.48 1.63 -5.86
N GLY A 60 -15.36 1.90 -4.89
CA GLY A 60 -16.01 0.87 -4.06
C GLY A 60 -15.23 0.41 -2.82
N PHE A 61 -14.05 0.96 -2.55
CA PHE A 61 -13.34 0.81 -1.28
C PHE A 61 -13.37 2.12 -0.51
N THR A 62 -13.75 2.05 0.77
CA THR A 62 -13.81 3.22 1.65
C THR A 62 -12.45 3.54 2.29
N PHE A 63 -11.49 2.60 2.23
CA PHE A 63 -10.20 2.71 2.91
C PHE A 63 -9.05 2.25 2.02
N ARG A 64 -8.03 3.11 1.88
CA ARG A 64 -6.78 2.79 1.18
C ARG A 64 -5.58 3.00 2.07
N ALA A 65 -4.56 2.15 1.91
CA ALA A 65 -3.29 2.30 2.60
C ALA A 65 -2.43 3.34 1.88
N THR A 66 -2.07 4.40 2.59
CA THR A 66 -1.16 5.45 2.11
C THR A 66 0.29 5.11 2.40
N ARG A 67 0.52 4.31 3.44
CA ARG A 67 1.85 3.86 3.84
C ARG A 67 1.76 2.51 4.55
N LEU A 68 2.75 1.64 4.40
CA LEU A 68 2.79 0.37 5.11
C LEU A 68 4.20 -0.18 5.27
N TRP A 69 4.45 -0.96 6.31
CA TRP A 69 5.74 -1.61 6.56
C TRP A 69 5.56 -2.85 7.48
N PRO A 70 6.48 -3.83 7.43
CA PRO A 70 6.46 -4.96 8.35
C PRO A 70 6.50 -4.53 9.81
N ALA A 71 5.68 -5.16 10.66
CA ALA A 71 5.74 -4.91 12.10
C ALA A 71 7.11 -5.35 12.63
N GLY A 72 7.94 -4.40 13.06
CA GLY A 72 9.33 -4.62 13.49
C GLY A 72 10.40 -4.19 12.48
N ALA A 73 10.03 -3.75 11.28
CA ALA A 73 10.94 -3.06 10.37
C ALA A 73 10.96 -1.56 10.66
N VAL A 74 12.12 -0.93 10.44
CA VAL A 74 12.23 0.53 10.46
C VAL A 74 11.73 1.07 9.12
N PRO A 75 10.65 1.87 9.09
CA PRO A 75 10.16 2.42 7.84
C PRO A 75 11.17 3.44 7.29
N ILE A 76 11.47 3.35 6.00
CA ILE A 76 12.16 4.44 5.30
C ILE A 76 11.17 5.57 5.04
N THR A 77 11.55 6.80 5.35
CA THR A 77 10.72 7.96 5.04
C THR A 77 10.75 8.21 3.53
N ASN A 78 9.90 7.53 2.77
CA ASN A 78 9.50 8.03 1.45
C ASN A 78 8.57 9.20 1.72
N GLU A 79 9.11 10.41 1.78
CA GLU A 79 8.31 11.64 1.88
C GLU A 79 7.19 11.52 0.83
N PRO A 80 5.91 11.50 1.24
CA PRO A 80 4.82 11.49 0.28
C PRO A 80 4.94 12.82 -0.46
N THR A 81 5.39 12.77 -1.72
CA THR A 81 5.38 13.94 -2.57
C THR A 81 3.94 14.47 -2.52
N PRO A 82 3.69 15.68 -1.99
CA PRO A 82 2.33 16.20 -1.95
C PRO A 82 1.79 16.19 -3.37
N ALA A 83 0.65 15.51 -3.54
CA ALA A 83 0.00 15.31 -4.83
C ALA A 83 -0.48 16.66 -5.37
N ASP A 84 0.42 17.39 -6.03
CA ASP A 84 0.04 18.37 -7.04
C ASP A 84 -0.15 17.60 -8.34
N GLY A 85 -1.41 17.21 -8.61
CA GLY A 85 -1.84 16.63 -9.87
C GLY A 85 -2.26 15.16 -9.82
N PRO A 86 -3.17 14.74 -10.72
CA PRO A 86 -3.62 13.35 -10.84
C PRO A 86 -2.41 12.45 -11.06
N TYR A 87 -2.35 11.35 -10.33
CA TYR A 87 -1.24 10.41 -10.35
C TYR A 87 -0.88 10.02 -11.79
N SER A 88 0.24 10.58 -12.24
CA SER A 88 0.92 10.26 -13.50
C SER A 88 1.67 8.96 -13.28
N SER A 89 1.10 7.86 -13.76
CA SER A 89 1.87 6.67 -14.06
C SER A 89 2.89 7.04 -15.13
N SER A 90 4.14 7.32 -14.76
CA SER A 90 5.24 7.25 -15.72
C SER A 90 5.58 5.78 -16.00
N LEU A 91 4.59 5.04 -16.51
CA LEU A 91 4.87 3.89 -17.35
C LEU A 91 5.12 4.47 -18.74
N SER A 92 6.39 4.72 -19.06
CA SER A 92 6.80 4.93 -20.44
C SER A 92 6.65 3.60 -21.19
N ILE A 93 5.42 3.28 -21.61
CA ILE A 93 5.20 2.27 -22.64
C ILE A 93 5.49 2.99 -23.95
N THR A 94 6.71 2.86 -24.43
CA THR A 94 7.01 3.16 -25.83
C THR A 94 6.27 2.11 -26.66
N PHE A 95 5.09 2.47 -27.18
CA PHE A 95 4.45 1.69 -28.24
C PHE A 95 5.07 2.16 -29.55
N GLU A 96 6.02 1.40 -30.06
CA GLU A 96 6.58 1.60 -31.39
C GLU A 96 5.50 1.31 -32.44
N GLY A 97 5.38 2.20 -33.42
CA GLY A 97 4.55 2.06 -34.61
C GLY A 97 5.30 2.52 -35.84
#